data_AF-A0A7X9A4T0-F1
#
_entry.id   AF-A0A7X9A4T0-F1
#
_cell.length_a   1.000
_cell.length_b   1.000
_cell.length_c   1.000
_cell.angle_alpha   90.00
_cell.angle_beta   90.00
_cell.angle_gamma   90.00
#
_symmetry.space_group_name_H-M   'P 1'
#
loop_
_entity.id
_entity.type
_entity.pdbx_description
1 polymer ?
#
loop_
_entity_poly.entity_id
_entity_poly.type
_entity_poly.pdbx_seq_one_letter_code
_entity_poly.pdbx_strand_id
1 'polypeptide(L)'
;IKYTKEILNIKTKPPLYINENILLIPTKSLRSYDNVWINYFNVGRVVKKGSKCKVIFVDLKEIILDISYQSFLKSVNDAKKIINYVNLIIEDYKFMKIA
;
A
#
# COMPACT_ATOMS: atom_id res chain seq x y z
N ILE A 1 6.45 11.23 -7.70
CA ILE A 1 6.62 9.99 -8.48
C ILE A 1 8.08 9.72 -8.88
N LYS A 2 8.91 10.74 -9.18
CA LYS A 2 10.32 10.52 -9.58
C LYS A 2 11.09 9.58 -8.64
N TYR A 3 11.17 9.90 -7.35
CA TYR A 3 11.86 9.08 -6.35
C TYR A 3 11.25 7.68 -6.14
N THR A 4 9.91 7.57 -6.13
CA THR A 4 9.25 6.25 -6.00
C THR A 4 9.56 5.33 -7.18
N LYS A 5 9.74 5.91 -8.37
CA LYS A 5 10.10 5.17 -9.58
C LYS A 5 11.59 4.77 -9.58
N GLU A 6 12.47 5.67 -9.19
CA GLU A 6 13.93 5.43 -9.19
C GLU A 6 14.37 4.48 -8.07
N ILE A 7 13.83 4.65 -6.86
CA ILE A 7 14.26 3.90 -5.67
C ILE A 7 13.46 2.60 -5.50
N LEU A 8 12.13 2.66 -5.67
CA LEU A 8 11.22 1.55 -5.34
C LEU A 8 10.64 0.84 -6.57
N ASN A 9 10.97 1.31 -7.78
CA ASN A 9 10.37 0.86 -9.05
C ASN A 9 8.83 0.92 -9.05
N ILE A 10 8.25 1.89 -8.32
CA ILE A 10 6.80 2.16 -8.28
C ILE A 10 6.50 3.27 -9.28
N LYS A 11 5.99 2.87 -10.45
CA LYS A 11 5.80 3.77 -11.60
C LYS A 11 4.52 4.61 -11.50
N THR A 12 3.49 4.09 -10.86
CA THR A 12 2.14 4.68 -10.85
C THR A 12 1.45 4.43 -9.53
N LYS A 13 0.59 5.35 -9.10
CA LYS A 13 -0.27 5.19 -7.91
C LYS A 13 0.52 4.74 -6.66
N PRO A 14 1.59 5.44 -6.28
CA PRO A 14 2.38 5.03 -5.13
C PRO A 14 1.52 5.08 -3.86
N PRO A 15 1.61 4.05 -2.99
CA PRO A 15 1.03 4.12 -1.66
C PRO A 15 1.64 5.27 -0.85
N LEU A 16 0.87 5.79 0.10
CA LEU A 16 1.25 6.93 0.94
C LEU A 16 1.50 6.45 2.37
N TYR A 17 2.76 6.40 2.76
CA TYR A 17 3.14 6.18 4.16
C TYR A 17 3.03 7.50 4.93
N ILE A 18 2.33 7.47 6.06
CA ILE A 18 2.15 8.64 6.93
C ILE A 18 2.83 8.38 8.29
N ASN A 19 2.57 7.22 8.88
CA ASN A 19 3.17 6.79 10.15
C ASN A 19 3.08 5.26 10.30
N GLU A 20 3.52 4.74 11.43
CA GLU A 20 3.54 3.31 11.77
C GLU A 20 2.17 2.60 11.73
N ASN A 21 1.08 3.37 11.76
CA ASN A 21 -0.29 2.85 11.73
C ASN A 21 -1.05 3.17 10.44
N ILE A 22 -0.50 4.05 9.57
CA ILE A 22 -1.18 4.55 8.38
C ILE A 22 -0.27 4.44 7.14
N LEU A 23 -0.63 3.50 6.27
CA LEU A 23 -0.08 3.35 4.92
C LEU A 23 -1.21 3.15 3.92
N LEU A 24 -1.51 4.18 3.14
CA LEU A 24 -2.70 4.23 2.31
C LEU A 24 -2.40 3.74 0.89
N ILE A 25 -3.11 2.69 0.46
CA ILE A 25 -3.07 2.14 -0.89
C ILE A 25 -4.18 2.78 -1.74
N PRO A 26 -3.85 3.54 -2.81
CA PRO A 26 -4.84 4.06 -3.73
C PRO A 26 -5.39 2.93 -4.62
N THR A 27 -6.72 2.87 -4.77
CA THR A 27 -7.37 1.90 -5.66
C THR A 27 -7.32 2.34 -7.13
N LYS A 28 -7.48 3.64 -7.37
CA LYS A 28 -7.48 4.28 -8.71
C LYS A 28 -6.42 5.39 -8.77
N SER A 29 -6.41 6.13 -9.88
CA SER A 29 -5.55 7.31 -10.02
C SER A 29 -5.88 8.33 -8.93
N LEU A 30 -4.89 9.07 -8.43
CA LEU A 30 -5.07 10.13 -7.44
C LEU A 30 -6.02 11.24 -7.93
N ARG A 31 -6.18 11.38 -9.24
CA ARG A 31 -7.09 12.36 -9.88
C ARG A 31 -8.53 11.85 -10.00
N SER A 32 -8.79 10.59 -9.66
CA SER A 32 -10.11 9.98 -9.77
C SER A 32 -10.94 10.30 -8.53
N TYR A 33 -12.12 10.89 -8.70
CA TYR A 33 -13.02 11.24 -7.59
C TYR A 33 -13.54 10.02 -6.82
N ASP A 34 -13.61 8.86 -7.47
CA ASP A 34 -14.02 7.57 -6.91
C ASP A 34 -12.85 6.74 -6.36
N ASN A 35 -11.68 7.36 -6.17
CA ASN A 35 -10.52 6.69 -5.61
C ASN A 35 -10.71 6.45 -4.10
N VAL A 36 -10.94 5.20 -3.73
CA VAL A 36 -10.91 4.75 -2.34
C VAL A 36 -9.47 4.47 -1.93
N TRP A 37 -9.10 4.84 -0.71
CA TRP A 37 -7.82 4.53 -0.10
C TRP A 37 -7.98 3.43 0.94
N ILE A 38 -7.15 2.39 0.84
CA ILE A 38 -7.18 1.24 1.75
C ILE A 38 -5.95 1.29 2.65
N ASN A 39 -6.13 1.31 3.96
CA ASN A 39 -5.00 1.23 4.88
C ASN A 39 -4.40 -0.18 4.85
N TYR A 40 -3.15 -0.31 4.40
CA TYR A 40 -2.40 -1.56 4.29
C TYR A 40 -2.36 -2.33 5.60
N PHE A 41 -2.16 -1.63 6.72
CA PHE A 41 -2.06 -2.25 8.05
C PHE A 41 -3.37 -2.88 8.52
N ASN A 42 -4.51 -2.49 7.95
CA ASN A 42 -5.81 -3.08 8.26
C ASN A 42 -6.22 -4.19 7.29
N VAL A 43 -5.45 -4.44 6.22
CA VAL A 43 -5.77 -5.51 5.26
C VAL A 43 -5.46 -6.87 5.89
N GLY A 44 -6.48 -7.68 6.13
CA GLY A 44 -6.32 -9.06 6.61
C GLY A 44 -6.16 -10.06 5.46
N ARG A 45 -7.06 -10.01 4.46
CA ARG A 45 -7.04 -10.90 3.29
C ARG A 45 -7.53 -10.20 2.04
N VAL A 46 -6.91 -10.51 0.91
CA VAL A 46 -7.37 -10.10 -0.42
C VAL A 46 -7.89 -11.32 -1.16
N VAL A 47 -9.07 -11.23 -1.76
CA VAL A 47 -9.76 -12.34 -2.44
C VAL A 47 -10.25 -11.89 -3.81
N LYS A 48 -10.13 -12.77 -4.81
CA LYS A 48 -10.73 -12.56 -6.13
C LYS A 48 -12.25 -12.75 -6.05
N LYS A 49 -13.03 -11.78 -6.54
CA LYS A 49 -14.50 -11.87 -6.63
C LYS A 49 -14.95 -11.48 -8.05
N GLY A 50 -15.05 -12.48 -8.92
CA GLY A 50 -15.31 -12.25 -10.35
C GLY A 50 -14.21 -11.41 -11.01
N SER A 51 -14.59 -10.32 -11.67
CA SER A 51 -13.68 -9.31 -12.23
C SER A 51 -13.17 -8.30 -11.21
N LYS A 52 -13.72 -8.31 -9.99
CA LYS A 52 -13.44 -7.36 -8.92
C LYS A 52 -12.54 -7.96 -7.83
N CYS A 53 -12.12 -7.10 -6.92
CA CYS A 53 -11.30 -7.45 -5.77
C CYS A 53 -12.12 -7.29 -4.49
N LYS A 54 -12.09 -8.30 -3.62
CA LYS A 54 -12.66 -8.21 -2.27
C LYS A 54 -11.51 -8.08 -1.27
N VAL A 55 -11.60 -7.10 -0.38
CA VAL A 55 -10.69 -6.94 0.76
C VAL A 55 -11.46 -7.28 2.03
N ILE A 56 -10.88 -8.15 2.83
CA ILE A 56 -11.35 -8.50 4.18
C ILE A 56 -10.36 -7.86 5.14
N PHE A 57 -10.85 -7.01 6.02
CA PHE A 57 -10.05 -6.31 7.00
C PHE A 57 -9.77 -7.19 8.23
N VAL A 58 -8.81 -6.78 9.06
CA VAL A 58 -8.48 -7.46 10.32
C VAL A 58 -9.67 -7.54 11.29
N ASP A 59 -10.59 -6.58 11.22
CA ASP A 59 -11.85 -6.56 12.00
C ASP A 59 -12.99 -7.32 11.34
N LEU A 60 -12.68 -8.15 10.33
CA LEU A 60 -13.61 -8.95 9.53
C LEU A 60 -14.61 -8.15 8.68
N LYS A 61 -14.56 -6.81 8.70
CA LYS A 61 -15.33 -6.01 7.73
C LYS A 61 -14.81 -6.27 6.33
N GLU A 62 -15.65 -5.99 5.34
CA GLU A 62 -15.35 -6.30 3.96
C GLU A 62 -15.68 -5.13 3.03
N ILE A 63 -14.90 -4.98 1.97
CA ILE A 63 -15.19 -4.04 0.87
C ILE A 63 -14.94 -4.72 -0.47
N ILE A 64 -15.80 -4.43 -1.45
CA ILE A 64 -15.61 -4.85 -2.84
C ILE A 64 -15.10 -3.63 -3.61
N LEU A 65 -13.90 -3.75 -4.14
CA LEU A 65 -13.23 -2.72 -4.91
C LEU A 65 -13.47 -2.94 -6.40
N ASP A 66 -13.77 -1.85 -7.11
CA ASP A 66 -13.97 -1.84 -8.55
C ASP A 66 -12.63 -1.83 -9.31
N ILE A 67 -11.79 -2.82 -9.01
CA ILE A 67 -10.49 -3.08 -9.63
C ILE A 67 -10.23 -4.59 -9.63
N SER A 68 -9.37 -5.06 -10.54
CA SER A 68 -9.02 -6.47 -10.57
C SER A 68 -8.18 -6.89 -9.35
N TYR A 69 -8.35 -8.14 -8.93
CA TYR A 69 -7.54 -8.77 -7.87
C TYR A 69 -6.04 -8.56 -8.09
N GLN A 70 -5.55 -8.79 -9.31
CA GLN A 70 -4.13 -8.64 -9.64
C GLN A 70 -3.65 -7.19 -9.55
N SER A 71 -4.49 -6.22 -9.95
CA SER A 71 -4.16 -4.80 -9.82
C SER A 71 -4.01 -4.39 -8.35
N PHE A 72 -4.92 -4.86 -7.49
CA PHE A 72 -4.85 -4.56 -6.07
C PHE A 72 -3.68 -5.28 -5.39
N LEU A 73 -3.45 -6.57 -5.68
CA LEU A 73 -2.28 -7.30 -5.16
C LEU A 73 -0.96 -6.61 -5.51
N LYS A 74 -0.81 -6.11 -6.73
CA LYS A 74 0.36 -5.32 -7.11
C LYS A 74 0.53 -4.10 -6.20
N SER A 75 -0.58 -3.41 -5.91
CA SER A 75 -0.57 -2.22 -5.05
C SER A 75 -0.24 -2.56 -3.59
N VAL A 76 -0.66 -3.74 -3.10
CA VAL A 76 -0.25 -4.30 -1.80
C VAL A 76 1.25 -4.60 -1.79
N ASN A 77 1.80 -5.18 -2.86
CA ASN A 77 3.24 -5.41 -2.97
C ASN A 77 4.03 -4.08 -3.01
N ASP A 78 3.52 -3.06 -3.69
CA ASP A 78 4.13 -1.73 -3.70
C ASP A 78 4.11 -1.09 -2.30
N ALA A 79 3.05 -1.32 -1.50
CA ALA A 79 3.00 -0.88 -0.10
C ALA A 79 4.04 -1.60 0.76
N LYS A 80 4.20 -2.91 0.56
CA LYS A 80 5.23 -3.70 1.24
C LYS A 80 6.65 -3.19 0.96
N LYS A 81 6.95 -2.78 -0.28
CA LYS A 81 8.25 -2.17 -0.63
C LYS A 81 8.51 -0.89 0.15
N ILE A 82 7.49 -0.04 0.31
CA ILE A 82 7.60 1.20 1.09
C ILE A 82 7.91 0.89 2.55
N ILE A 83 7.23 -0.08 3.16
CA ILE A 83 7.50 -0.48 4.55
C ILE A 83 8.94 -1.00 4.71
N ASN A 84 9.38 -1.87 3.81
CA ASN A 84 10.74 -2.38 3.86
C ASN A 84 11.78 -1.24 3.78
N TYR A 85 11.56 -0.26 2.91
CA TYR A 85 12.43 0.89 2.78
C TYR A 85 12.44 1.79 4.03
N VAL A 86 11.26 2.04 4.62
CA VAL A 86 11.15 2.81 5.87
C VAL A 86 11.86 2.10 7.03
N ASN A 87 11.73 0.77 7.14
CA ASN A 87 12.40 0.01 8.18
C ASN A 87 13.92 0.08 8.07
N LEU A 88 14.48 -0.04 6.86
CA LEU A 88 15.91 0.12 6.61
C LEU A 88 16.40 1.50 7.09
N ILE A 89 15.67 2.57 6.75
CA ILE A 89 16.00 3.92 7.21
C ILE A 89 15.99 3.98 8.75
N ILE A 90 14.94 3.48 9.39
CA ILE A 90 14.82 3.53 10.86
C ILE A 90 15.96 2.76 11.53
N GLU A 91 16.36 1.61 10.99
CA GLU A 91 17.49 0.83 11.47
C GLU A 91 18.79 1.63 11.35
N ASP A 92 19.08 2.22 10.19
CA ASP A 92 20.26 3.07 9.95
C ASP A 92 20.31 4.24 10.96
N TYR A 93 19.18 4.92 11.20
CA TYR A 93 19.10 6.02 12.17
C TYR A 93 19.34 5.55 13.62
N LYS A 94 18.93 4.33 13.98
CA LYS A 94 19.19 3.78 15.32
C LYS A 94 20.68 3.50 15.50
N PHE A 95 21.35 2.94 14.50
CA PHE A 95 22.80 2.69 14.55
C PHE A 95 23.59 4.00 14.73
N MET A 96 23.23 5.06 14.01
CA MET A 96 23.91 6.37 14.14
C MET A 96 23.76 7.04 15.51
N LYS A 97 22.73 6.70 16.29
CA LYS A 97 22.52 7.30 17.63
C LYS A 97 23.22 6.57 18.77
N ILE A 98 23.78 5.39 18.50
CA ILE A 98 24.46 4.54 19.50
C ILE A 98 25.98 4.63 19.33
N ALA A 99 26.47 5.15 18.19
CA ALA A 99 27.87 5.47 17.93
C ALA A 99 28.22 6.89 18.41
#